data_AF-A0AA51RTZ3-F1
#
_entry.id   AF-A0AA51RTZ3-F1
#
_cell.length_a   1.000
_cell.length_b   1.000
_cell.length_c   1.000
_cell.angle_alpha   90.00
_cell.angle_beta   90.00
_cell.angle_gamma   90.00
#
_symmetry.space_group_name_H-M   'P 1'
#
loop_
_entity.id
_entity.type
_entity.pdbx_description
1 polymer ?
#
loop_
_entity_poly.entity_id
_entity_poly.type
_entity_poly.pdbx_seq_one_letter_code
_entity_poly.pdbx_strand_id
1 'polypeptide(L)'
;MKPVSQRIEPVKKVAQQREQRAADQLNKTQTDYQSAQHKLHELVQYRTDYLAEFQYRAAKGMSGIQLQHYKSFLSQLDKAIAAQQQQILQLQTQVSQSRKQWQSQNQRTQAVNKYQDKLKQKERLQSERKQARVLEDDFNSQTHTTH
;
A
#
# COMPACT_ATOMS: atom_id res chain seq x y z
N MET A 1 -28.08 -27.12 4.76
CA MET A 1 -26.82 -26.72 4.09
C MET A 1 -26.57 -25.24 4.39
N LYS A 2 -25.32 -24.82 4.59
CA LYS A 2 -24.99 -23.38 4.76
C LYS A 2 -25.29 -22.61 3.46
N PRO A 3 -25.83 -21.38 3.52
CA PRO A 3 -26.06 -20.55 2.35
C PRO A 3 -24.77 -20.34 1.54
N VAL A 4 -24.90 -20.23 0.22
CA VAL A 4 -23.80 -20.07 -0.73
C VAL A 4 -23.00 -18.81 -0.41
N SER A 5 -23.65 -17.73 0.04
CA SER A 5 -23.00 -16.50 0.49
C SER A 5 -22.02 -16.70 1.66
N GLN A 6 -22.31 -17.65 2.57
CA GLN A 6 -21.43 -18.01 3.69
C GLN A 6 -20.27 -18.91 3.25
N ARG A 7 -20.43 -19.67 2.17
CA ARG A 7 -19.36 -20.54 1.64
C ARG A 7 -18.21 -19.74 1.01
N ILE A 8 -18.45 -18.48 0.62
CA ILE A 8 -17.41 -17.60 0.04
C ILE A 8 -16.63 -16.81 1.08
N GLU A 9 -17.09 -16.73 2.33
CA GLU A 9 -16.42 -15.97 3.41
C GLU A 9 -14.92 -16.28 3.55
N PRO A 10 -14.45 -17.54 3.48
CA PRO A 10 -13.02 -17.83 3.52
C PRO A 10 -12.24 -17.17 2.37
N VAL A 11 -12.81 -17.14 1.17
CA VAL A 11 -12.20 -16.51 -0.02
C VAL A 11 -12.12 -14.99 0.16
N LYS A 12 -13.18 -14.38 0.70
CA LYS A 12 -13.21 -12.96 1.06
C LYS A 12 -12.13 -12.61 2.08
N LYS A 13 -12.02 -13.40 3.15
CA LYS A 13 -10.99 -13.20 4.18
C LYS A 13 -9.58 -13.28 3.61
N VAL A 14 -9.31 -14.24 2.72
CA VAL A 14 -8.01 -14.34 2.03
C VAL A 14 -7.75 -13.14 1.13
N ALA A 15 -8.76 -12.66 0.39
CA ALA A 15 -8.61 -11.46 -0.44
C ALA A 15 -8.28 -10.21 0.40
N GLN A 16 -9.01 -9.99 1.49
CA GLN A 16 -8.77 -8.89 2.42
C GLN A 16 -7.38 -8.96 3.07
N GLN A 17 -6.93 -10.15 3.47
CA GLN A 17 -5.57 -10.31 4.02
C GLN A 17 -4.48 -10.00 2.99
N ARG A 18 -4.69 -10.38 1.72
CA ARG A 18 -3.74 -10.06 0.63
C ARG A 18 -3.71 -8.58 0.32
N GLU A 19 -4.86 -7.92 0.33
CA GLU A 19 -4.96 -6.47 0.17
C GLU A 19 -4.26 -5.74 1.31
N GLN A 20 -4.49 -6.14 2.57
CA GLN A 20 -3.84 -5.53 3.73
C GLN A 20 -2.32 -5.65 3.63
N ARG A 21 -1.78 -6.85 3.33
CA ARG A 21 -0.34 -7.03 3.14
C ARG A 21 0.23 -6.16 2.02
N ALA A 22 -0.51 -5.98 0.92
CA ALA A 22 -0.08 -5.12 -0.17
C ALA A 22 -0.13 -3.63 0.23
N ALA A 23 -1.10 -3.23 1.05
CA ALA A 23 -1.17 -1.87 1.61
C ALA A 23 -0.02 -1.60 2.58
N ASP A 24 0.30 -2.55 3.46
CA ASP A 24 1.43 -2.44 4.40
C ASP A 24 2.75 -2.31 3.64
N GLN A 25 2.95 -3.10 2.58
CA GLN A 25 4.12 -3.00 1.72
C GLN A 25 4.20 -1.65 0.99
N LEU A 26 3.08 -1.14 0.47
CA LEU A 26 3.03 0.18 -0.15
C LEU A 26 3.43 1.27 0.84
N ASN A 27 2.84 1.26 2.04
CA ASN A 27 3.15 2.21 3.10
C ASN A 27 4.64 2.16 3.47
N LYS A 28 5.20 0.96 3.68
CA LYS A 28 6.62 0.80 3.95
C LYS A 28 7.50 1.41 2.86
N THR A 29 7.25 1.07 1.59
CA THR A 29 8.05 1.60 0.47
C THR A 29 7.93 3.12 0.32
N GLN A 30 6.79 3.72 0.66
CA GLN A 30 6.62 5.16 0.66
C GLN A 30 7.40 5.84 1.79
N THR A 31 7.35 5.28 3.00
CA THR A 31 8.14 5.77 4.14
C THR A 31 9.63 5.68 3.85
N ASP A 32 10.10 4.56 3.29
CA ASP A 32 11.50 4.37 2.91
C ASP A 32 11.93 5.41 1.84
N TYR A 33 11.08 5.66 0.84
CA TYR A 33 11.32 6.67 -0.19
C TYR A 33 11.43 8.09 0.40
N GLN A 34 10.48 8.49 1.25
CA GLN A 34 10.49 9.80 1.91
C GLN A 34 11.73 9.97 2.80
N SER A 35 12.08 8.93 3.56
CA SER A 35 13.26 8.94 4.44
C SER A 35 14.54 9.07 3.61
N ALA A 36 14.61 8.39 2.47
CA ALA A 36 15.74 8.50 1.56
C ALA A 36 15.87 9.92 0.95
N GLN A 37 14.75 10.56 0.60
CA GLN A 37 14.73 11.95 0.13
C GLN A 37 15.18 12.93 1.23
N HIS A 38 14.72 12.74 2.46
CA HIS A 38 15.16 13.55 3.60
C HIS A 38 16.66 13.41 3.83
N LYS A 39 17.19 12.18 3.78
CA LYS A 39 18.63 11.95 3.93
C LYS A 39 19.46 12.62 2.84
N LEU A 40 18.98 12.61 1.59
CA LEU A 40 19.63 13.33 0.51
C LEU A 40 19.69 14.84 0.80
N HIS A 41 18.59 15.41 1.29
CA HIS A 41 18.54 16.82 1.67
C HIS A 41 19.57 17.16 2.74
N GLU A 42 19.64 16.36 3.82
CA GLU A 42 20.65 16.53 4.87
C GLU A 42 22.08 16.48 4.32
N LEU A 43 22.39 15.51 3.43
CA LEU A 43 23.73 15.37 2.85
C LEU A 43 24.10 16.58 1.99
N VAL A 44 23.16 17.09 1.19
CA VAL A 44 23.38 18.26 0.34
C VAL A 44 23.56 19.53 1.18
N GLN A 45 22.76 19.69 2.24
CA GLN A 45 22.92 20.81 3.18
C GLN A 45 24.30 20.73 3.85
N TYR A 46 24.63 19.57 4.43
CA TYR A 46 25.90 19.37 5.11
C TYR A 46 27.10 19.63 4.18
N ARG A 47 27.03 19.19 2.92
CA ARG A 47 28.05 19.50 1.91
C ARG A 47 28.19 21.00 1.66
N THR A 48 27.07 21.72 1.61
CA THR A 48 27.05 23.17 1.36
C THR A 48 27.71 23.91 2.53
N ASP A 49 27.35 23.56 3.76
CA ASP A 49 27.94 24.12 4.98
C ASP A 49 29.45 23.82 5.04
N TYR A 50 29.83 22.59 4.69
CA TYR A 50 31.22 22.16 4.64
C TYR A 50 32.05 22.94 3.61
N LEU A 51 31.47 23.31 2.46
CA LEU A 51 32.10 24.17 1.45
C LEU A 51 32.26 25.61 1.94
N ALA A 52 31.25 26.17 2.60
CA ALA A 52 31.34 27.52 3.16
C ALA A 52 32.43 27.61 4.23
N GLU A 53 32.50 26.62 5.13
CA GLU A 53 33.54 26.56 6.16
C GLU A 53 34.95 26.49 5.55
N PHE A 54 35.10 25.72 4.47
CA PHE A 54 36.37 25.63 3.76
C PHE A 54 36.79 26.93 3.11
N GLN A 55 35.89 27.63 2.43
CA GLN A 55 36.22 28.92 1.82
C GLN A 55 36.70 29.91 2.87
N TYR A 56 36.06 29.94 4.03
CA TYR A 56 36.49 30.77 5.15
C TYR A 56 37.87 30.39 5.69
N ARG A 57 38.15 29.10 5.87
CA ARG A 57 39.46 28.62 6.35
C ARG A 57 40.57 28.81 5.31
N ALA A 58 40.28 28.54 4.05
CA ALA A 58 41.21 28.69 2.93
C ALA A 58 41.65 30.15 2.76
N ALA A 59 40.73 31.10 2.93
CA ALA A 59 41.03 32.53 2.90
C ALA A 59 42.01 32.98 4.01
N LYS A 60 42.11 32.23 5.12
CA LYS A 60 43.04 32.49 6.23
C LYS A 60 44.37 31.75 6.11
N GLY A 61 44.57 31.00 5.03
CA GLY A 61 45.73 30.13 4.82
C GLY A 61 45.52 28.74 5.42
N MET A 62 45.73 27.72 4.59
CA MET A 62 45.67 26.30 4.98
C MET A 62 46.93 25.57 4.53
N SER A 63 47.38 24.58 5.30
CA SER A 63 48.47 23.71 4.87
C SER A 63 48.01 22.76 3.75
N GLY A 64 48.96 22.29 2.93
CA GLY A 64 48.66 21.33 1.86
C GLY A 64 48.01 20.03 2.37
N ILE A 65 48.40 19.58 3.56
CA ILE A 65 47.82 18.41 4.23
C ILE A 65 46.34 18.67 4.58
N GLN A 66 46.02 19.84 5.17
CA GLN A 66 44.64 20.22 5.48
C GLN A 66 43.77 20.29 4.22
N LEU A 67 44.31 20.85 3.13
CA LEU A 67 43.64 20.90 1.83
C LEU A 67 43.34 19.50 1.27
N GLN A 68 44.28 18.57 1.40
CA GLN A 68 44.12 17.20 0.93
C GLN A 68 43.05 16.44 1.72
N HIS A 69 43.06 16.53 3.05
CA HIS A 69 42.03 15.92 3.90
C HIS A 69 40.64 16.46 3.54
N TYR A 70 40.53 17.78 3.35
CA TYR A 70 39.29 18.42 2.96
C TYR A 70 38.74 17.87 1.64
N LYS A 71 39.56 17.86 0.59
CA LYS A 71 39.17 17.33 -0.74
C LYS A 71 38.77 15.86 -0.68
N SER A 72 39.49 15.06 0.11
CA SER A 72 39.17 13.63 0.29
C SER A 72 37.79 13.44 0.90
N PHE A 73 37.47 14.16 1.99
CA PHE A 73 36.17 14.06 2.63
C PHE A 73 35.03 14.60 1.73
N LEU A 74 35.26 15.72 1.03
CA LEU A 74 34.29 16.23 0.05
C LEU A 74 33.99 15.19 -1.03
N SER A 75 35.01 14.48 -1.54
CA SER A 75 34.82 13.39 -2.50
C SER A 75 34.00 12.23 -1.92
N GLN A 76 34.16 11.92 -0.63
CA GLN A 76 33.35 10.90 0.04
C GLN A 76 31.88 11.34 0.18
N LEU A 77 31.64 12.61 0.52
CA LEU A 77 30.29 13.19 0.55
C LEU A 77 29.62 13.15 -0.83
N ASP A 78 30.34 13.51 -1.89
CA ASP A 78 29.83 13.46 -3.26
C ASP A 78 29.43 12.03 -3.65
N LYS A 79 30.24 11.03 -3.29
CA LYS A 79 29.91 9.61 -3.50
C LYS A 79 28.67 9.19 -2.71
N ALA A 80 28.55 9.62 -1.45
CA ALA A 80 27.39 9.30 -0.62
C ALA A 80 26.10 9.93 -1.19
N ILE A 81 26.16 11.17 -1.65
CA ILE A 81 25.04 11.87 -2.33
C ILE A 81 24.64 11.11 -3.60
N ALA A 82 25.60 10.74 -4.44
CA ALA A 82 25.32 9.98 -5.66
C ALA A 82 24.68 8.62 -5.36
N ALA A 83 25.18 7.90 -4.35
CA ALA A 83 24.59 6.64 -3.91
C ALA A 83 23.15 6.84 -3.40
N GLN A 84 22.91 7.88 -2.61
CA GLN A 84 21.58 8.21 -2.09
C GLN A 84 20.59 8.56 -3.22
N GLN A 85 21.03 9.30 -4.24
CA GLN A 85 20.22 9.58 -5.42
C GLN A 85 19.84 8.30 -6.18
N GLN A 86 20.78 7.37 -6.34
CA GLN A 86 20.49 6.07 -6.97
C GLN A 86 19.48 5.26 -6.15
N GLN A 87 19.63 5.25 -4.83
CA GLN A 87 18.67 4.60 -3.93
C GLN A 87 17.26 5.18 -4.07
N ILE A 88 17.13 6.51 -4.19
CA ILE A 88 15.84 7.18 -4.39
C ILE A 88 15.19 6.71 -5.70
N LEU A 89 15.93 6.60 -6.80
CA LEU A 89 15.41 6.10 -8.09
C LEU A 89 14.90 4.65 -7.99
N GLN A 90 15.63 3.80 -7.27
CA GLN A 90 15.21 2.42 -7.01
C GLN A 90 13.93 2.39 -6.16
N LEU A 91 13.87 3.16 -5.08
CA LEU A 91 12.70 3.26 -4.20
C LEU A 91 11.48 3.84 -4.93
N GLN A 92 11.65 4.82 -5.81
CA GLN A 92 10.59 5.36 -6.66
C GLN A 92 9.96 4.25 -7.52
N THR A 93 10.79 3.40 -8.11
CA THR A 93 10.34 2.24 -8.90
C THR A 93 9.59 1.25 -8.01
N GLN A 94 10.11 0.96 -6.82
CA GLN A 94 9.46 0.05 -5.85
C GLN A 94 8.09 0.58 -5.39
N VAL A 95 7.97 1.89 -5.13
CA VAL A 95 6.68 2.53 -4.78
C VAL A 95 5.67 2.38 -5.92
N SER A 96 6.10 2.53 -7.17
CA SER A 96 5.21 2.31 -8.32
C SER A 96 4.74 0.85 -8.41
N GLN A 97 5.65 -0.11 -8.21
CA GLN A 97 5.32 -1.53 -8.23
C GLN A 97 4.39 -1.93 -7.08
N SER A 98 4.68 -1.52 -5.84
CA SER A 98 3.85 -1.80 -4.67
C SER A 98 2.46 -1.17 -4.81
N ARG A 99 2.36 0.03 -5.40
CA ARG A 99 1.08 0.68 -5.69
C ARG A 99 0.24 -0.13 -6.68
N LYS A 100 0.84 -0.59 -7.78
CA LYS A 100 0.16 -1.45 -8.76
C LYS A 100 -0.33 -2.75 -8.12
N GLN A 101 0.51 -3.37 -7.28
CA GLN A 101 0.15 -4.59 -6.57
C GLN A 101 -1.04 -4.37 -5.62
N TRP A 102 -1.01 -3.30 -4.82
CA TRP A 102 -2.11 -2.93 -3.93
C TRP A 102 -3.40 -2.69 -4.72
N GLN A 103 -3.35 -1.91 -5.81
CA GLN A 103 -4.50 -1.66 -6.67
C GLN A 103 -5.11 -2.97 -7.20
N SER A 104 -4.28 -3.92 -7.64
CA SER A 104 -4.74 -5.23 -8.10
C SER A 104 -5.43 -6.04 -7.00
N GLN A 105 -4.87 -6.06 -5.78
CA GLN A 105 -5.51 -6.78 -4.66
C GLN A 105 -6.82 -6.11 -4.22
N ASN A 106 -6.85 -4.77 -4.14
CA ASN A 106 -8.06 -4.03 -3.82
C ASN A 106 -9.18 -4.31 -4.84
N GLN A 107 -8.88 -4.29 -6.14
CA GLN A 107 -9.85 -4.67 -7.19
C GLN A 107 -10.40 -6.09 -6.99
N ARG A 108 -9.54 -7.05 -6.62
CA ARG A 108 -9.97 -8.42 -6.32
C ARG A 108 -10.88 -8.49 -5.09
N THR A 109 -10.52 -7.80 -4.00
CA THR A 109 -11.37 -7.73 -2.81
C THR A 109 -12.74 -7.14 -3.14
N GLN A 110 -12.78 -6.04 -3.90
CA GLN A 110 -14.03 -5.42 -4.34
C GLN A 110 -14.88 -6.36 -5.19
N ALA A 111 -14.26 -7.11 -6.11
CA ALA A 111 -14.97 -8.09 -6.93
C ALA A 111 -15.59 -9.22 -6.07
N VAL A 112 -14.84 -9.75 -5.09
CA VAL A 112 -15.33 -10.77 -4.17
C VAL A 112 -16.47 -10.23 -3.30
N ASN A 113 -16.36 -9.01 -2.78
CA ASN A 113 -17.42 -8.35 -2.01
C ASN A 113 -18.70 -8.20 -2.84
N LYS A 114 -18.60 -7.63 -4.05
CA LYS A 114 -19.73 -7.48 -4.98
C LYS A 114 -20.38 -8.82 -5.30
N TYR A 115 -19.58 -9.88 -5.49
CA TYR A 115 -20.10 -11.21 -5.73
C TYR A 115 -20.85 -11.78 -4.51
N GLN A 116 -20.30 -11.58 -3.31
CA GLN A 116 -20.98 -11.97 -2.07
C GLN A 116 -22.33 -11.28 -1.91
N ASP A 117 -22.40 -9.98 -2.15
CA ASP A 117 -23.63 -9.21 -1.99
C ASP A 117 -24.71 -9.68 -2.97
N LYS A 118 -24.32 -9.99 -4.22
CA LYS A 118 -25.21 -10.62 -5.20
C LYS A 118 -25.75 -11.98 -4.73
N LEU A 119 -24.91 -12.80 -4.08
CA LEU A 119 -25.35 -14.08 -3.51
C LEU A 119 -26.35 -13.87 -2.37
N LYS A 120 -26.06 -12.95 -1.44
CA LYS A 120 -26.97 -12.62 -0.34
C LYS A 120 -28.33 -12.12 -0.85
N GLN A 121 -28.33 -11.27 -1.87
CA GLN A 121 -29.56 -10.79 -2.49
C GLN A 121 -30.38 -11.92 -3.12
N LYS A 122 -29.73 -12.82 -3.86
CA LYS A 122 -30.40 -14.00 -4.45
C LYS A 122 -31.01 -14.91 -3.38
N GLU A 123 -30.28 -15.16 -2.31
CA GLU A 123 -30.75 -15.99 -1.20
C GLU A 123 -31.97 -15.37 -0.50
N ARG A 124 -31.93 -14.05 -0.26
CA ARG A 124 -33.05 -13.31 0.31
C ARG A 124 -34.31 -13.40 -0.56
N LEU A 125 -34.18 -13.17 -1.86
CA LEU A 125 -35.29 -13.29 -2.80
C LEU A 125 -35.85 -14.72 -2.86
N GLN A 126 -34.98 -15.74 -2.76
CA GLN A 126 -35.43 -17.13 -2.70
C GLN A 126 -36.16 -17.46 -1.39
N SER A 127 -35.71 -16.94 -0.25
CA SER A 127 -36.42 -17.14 1.02
C SER A 127 -37.78 -16.44 1.02
N GLU A 128 -37.86 -15.21 0.51
CA GLU A 128 -39.11 -14.45 0.40
C GLU A 128 -40.12 -15.18 -0.50
N ARG A 129 -39.68 -15.69 -1.66
CA ARG A 129 -40.52 -16.50 -2.55
C ARG A 129 -41.02 -17.80 -1.91
N LYS A 130 -40.18 -18.47 -1.12
CA LYS A 130 -40.58 -19.69 -0.40
C LYS A 130 -41.61 -19.39 0.68
N GLN A 131 -41.41 -18.32 1.46
CA GLN A 131 -42.36 -17.89 2.48
C GLN A 131 -43.73 -17.54 1.87
N ALA A 132 -43.75 -16.80 0.75
CA ALA A 132 -44.97 -16.46 0.05
C ALA A 132 -45.76 -17.71 -0.42
N ARG A 133 -45.06 -18.71 -0.98
CA ARG A 133 -45.71 -19.98 -1.38
C ARG A 133 -46.31 -20.74 -0.20
N VAL A 134 -45.59 -20.83 0.91
CA VAL A 134 -46.11 -21.51 2.12
C VAL A 134 -47.37 -20.83 2.64
N LEU A 135 -47.40 -19.49 2.66
CA LEU A 135 -48.60 -18.74 3.07
C LEU A 135 -49.79 -18.96 2.13
N GLU A 136 -49.54 -19.07 0.82
CA GLU A 136 -50.56 -19.34 -0.19
C GLU A 136 -51.12 -20.78 -0.05
N ASP A 137 -50.26 -21.77 0.14
CA ASP A 137 -50.65 -23.17 0.37
C ASP A 137 -51.45 -23.32 1.67
N ASP A 138 -51.01 -22.68 2.76
CA ASP A 138 -51.72 -22.67 4.05
C ASP A 138 -53.11 -22.02 3.91
N PHE A 139 -53.22 -20.89 3.21
CA PHE A 139 -54.50 -20.23 2.95
C PHE A 139 -55.44 -21.13 2.12
N ASN A 140 -54.95 -21.71 1.03
CA ASN A 140 -55.75 -22.61 0.20
C ASN A 140 -56.23 -23.84 0.98
N SER A 141 -55.38 -24.45 1.80
CA SER A 141 -55.76 -25.62 2.60
C SER A 141 -56.86 -25.30 3.63
N GLN A 142 -56.82 -24.13 4.28
CA GLN A 142 -57.85 -23.73 5.25
C GLN A 142 -59.22 -23.49 4.60
N THR A 143 -59.25 -22.92 3.39
CA THR A 143 -60.50 -22.67 2.66
C THR A 143 -61.18 -23.95 2.14
N HIS A 144 -60.42 -25.02 1.89
CA HIS A 144 -60.99 -26.31 1.46
C HIS A 144 -61.58 -27.13 2.61
N THR A 145 -61.17 -26.91 3.86
CA THR A 145 -61.68 -27.64 5.03
C THR A 145 -62.94 -27.02 5.65
N THR A 146 -63.37 -25.84 5.17
CA THR A 146 -64.52 -25.09 5.72
C THR A 146 -65.82 -25.22 4.90
N HIS A 147 -65.91 -26.20 4.00
CA HIS A 147 -67.12 -26.56 3.26
C HIS A 147 -67.53 -28.00 3.57
#